data_AF-A0A957JZG3-F1
#
_entry.id   AF-A0A957JZG3-F1
#
_cell.length_a   1.000
_cell.length_b   1.000
_cell.length_c   1.000
_cell.angle_alpha   90.00
_cell.angle_beta   90.00
_cell.angle_gamma   90.00
#
_symmetry.space_group_name_H-M   'P 1'
#
loop_
_entity.id
_entity.type
_entity.pdbx_description
1 polymer ?
#
loop_
_entity_poly.entity_id
_entity_poly.type
_entity_poly.pdbx_seq_one_letter_code
_entity_poly.pdbx_strand_id
1 'polypeptide(L)'
;MMCTFWDGVSWWQEAVVELTAPRPAAAIAVGPDGVVHVAYHDPVAHAPQYARRQNGIWTITAVDDQDDTGWYPDIAVDEFGFLHIVYQTADRRDLLYATLMPPLHQLHLPVVR
;
A
#
# COMPACT_ATOMS: atom_id res chain seq x y z
N MET A 1 10.61 -1.34 8.25
CA MET A 1 10.18 -2.22 7.15
C MET A 1 11.08 -1.97 5.95
N MET A 2 11.68 -3.04 5.42
CA MET A 2 12.56 -3.00 4.25
C MET A 2 11.88 -3.66 3.06
N CYS A 3 12.04 -3.09 1.87
CA CYS A 3 11.75 -3.77 0.62
C CYS A 3 13.06 -4.31 0.04
N THR A 4 13.06 -5.58 -0.38
CA THR A 4 14.21 -6.22 -1.01
C THR A 4 13.95 -6.41 -2.50
N PHE A 5 14.97 -6.15 -3.30
CA PHE A 5 14.90 -6.13 -4.75
C PHE A 5 15.98 -7.04 -5.32
N TRP A 6 15.63 -7.77 -6.38
CA TRP A 6 16.56 -8.57 -7.17
C TRP A 6 16.64 -7.97 -8.57
N ASP A 7 17.84 -7.62 -9.01
CA ASP A 7 18.08 -7.03 -10.33
C ASP A 7 18.45 -8.09 -11.40
N GLY A 8 18.45 -9.38 -11.05
CA GLY A 8 18.96 -10.45 -11.91
C GLY A 8 20.37 -10.93 -11.53
N VAL A 9 21.10 -10.18 -10.72
CA VAL A 9 22.52 -10.41 -10.38
C VAL A 9 22.78 -10.27 -8.88
N SER A 10 22.15 -9.31 -8.21
CA SER A 10 22.37 -8.99 -6.81
C SER A 10 21.07 -8.64 -6.09
N TRP A 11 21.05 -8.93 -4.80
CA TRP A 11 20.01 -8.45 -3.89
C TRP A 11 20.43 -7.11 -3.32
N TRP A 12 19.51 -6.14 -3.35
CA TRP A 12 19.65 -4.89 -2.62
C TRP A 12 18.37 -4.57 -1.86
N GLN A 13 18.47 -3.68 -0.88
CA GLN A 13 17.35 -3.36 0.01
C GLN A 13 17.20 -1.86 0.18
N GLU A 14 15.96 -1.42 0.39
CA GLU A 14 15.60 -0.04 0.66
C GLU A 14 14.64 0.01 1.84
N ALA A 15 14.81 0.99 2.72
CA ALA A 15 13.85 1.23 3.79
C ALA A 15 12.58 1.86 3.21
N VAL A 16 11.42 1.25 3.46
CA VAL A 16 10.11 1.84 3.14
C VAL A 16 9.73 2.85 4.21
N VAL A 17 9.86 2.43 5.47
CA VAL A 17 9.56 3.20 6.68
C VAL A 17 10.26 2.52 7.86
N GLU A 18 10.76 3.28 8.83
CA GLU A 18 11.26 2.72 10.08
C GLU A 18 10.11 2.42 11.03
N LEU A 19 9.86 1.13 11.31
CA LEU A 19 8.80 0.70 12.21
C LEU A 19 9.43 0.02 13.42
N THR A 20 9.00 0.40 14.62
CA THR A 20 9.56 -0.09 15.88
C THR A 20 8.99 -1.45 16.32
N ALA A 21 7.95 -1.93 15.64
CA ALA A 21 7.23 -3.14 16.03
C ALA A 21 7.68 -4.39 15.27
N PRO A 22 7.65 -5.57 15.93
CA PRO A 22 8.39 -6.73 15.44
C PRO A 22 7.91 -7.34 14.12
N ARG A 23 6.67 -7.16 13.65
CA ARG A 23 6.18 -7.79 12.40
C ARG A 23 4.96 -7.04 11.82
N PRO A 24 5.11 -5.91 11.13
CA PRO A 24 4.00 -5.35 10.39
C PRO A 24 3.57 -6.37 9.32
N ALA A 25 2.34 -6.86 9.40
CA ALA A 25 1.77 -7.60 8.28
C ALA A 25 1.76 -6.66 7.08
N ALA A 26 2.29 -7.12 5.94
CA ALA A 26 2.44 -6.31 4.74
C ALA A 26 2.16 -7.15 3.50
N ALA A 27 1.59 -6.50 2.49
CA ALA A 27 1.36 -7.03 1.16
C ALA A 27 1.91 -6.08 0.11
N ILE A 28 2.29 -6.62 -1.04
CA ILE A 28 2.95 -5.89 -2.12
C ILE A 28 2.28 -6.20 -3.46
N ALA A 29 2.08 -5.17 -4.28
CA ALA A 29 1.63 -5.29 -5.65
C ALA A 29 2.42 -4.33 -6.56
N VAL A 30 2.47 -4.64 -7.85
CA VAL A 30 3.10 -3.80 -8.86
C VAL A 30 2.01 -3.34 -9.83
N GLY A 31 1.91 -2.03 -10.01
CA GLY A 31 0.96 -1.43 -10.94
C GLY A 31 1.34 -1.64 -12.41
N PRO A 32 0.41 -1.38 -13.34
CA PRO A 32 0.66 -1.47 -14.78
C PRO A 32 1.73 -0.49 -15.28
N ASP A 33 2.01 0.58 -14.52
CA ASP A 33 3.07 1.56 -14.75
C ASP A 33 4.44 1.15 -14.16
N GLY A 34 4.52 -0.03 -13.53
CA GLY A 34 5.71 -0.54 -12.86
C GLY A 34 5.97 0.07 -11.48
N VAL A 35 5.05 0.88 -10.95
CA VAL A 35 5.16 1.42 -9.58
C VAL A 35 4.93 0.30 -8.58
N VAL A 36 5.76 0.26 -7.54
CA VAL A 36 5.63 -0.68 -6.43
C VAL A 36 4.73 -0.08 -5.36
N HIS A 37 3.74 -0.86 -4.92
CA HIS A 37 2.76 -0.50 -3.92
C HIS A 37 2.84 -1.48 -2.75
N VAL A 38 2.85 -0.97 -1.52
CA VAL A 38 2.92 -1.76 -0.29
C VAL A 38 1.81 -1.32 0.64
N ALA A 39 0.93 -2.24 1.03
CA ALA A 39 -0.03 -2.03 2.11
C ALA A 39 0.51 -2.70 3.37
N TYR A 40 0.46 -2.03 4.51
CA TYR A 40 0.99 -2.56 5.77
C TYR A 40 0.22 -2.04 6.98
N HIS A 41 0.18 -2.83 8.05
CA HIS A 41 -0.30 -2.37 9.35
C HIS A 41 0.80 -1.56 10.05
N ASP A 42 0.49 -0.32 10.44
CA ASP A 42 1.36 0.48 11.30
C ASP A 42 0.82 0.45 12.75
N PRO A 43 1.51 -0.25 13.66
CA PRO A 43 1.07 -0.39 15.04
C PRO A 43 1.28 0.87 15.90
N VAL A 44 1.98 1.89 15.41
CA VAL A 44 2.03 3.20 16.06
C VAL A 44 0.83 4.04 15.63
N ALA A 45 0.44 3.95 14.36
CA ALA A 45 -0.76 4.62 13.85
C ALA A 45 -2.06 3.86 14.15
N HIS A 46 -1.98 2.59 14.57
CA HIS A 46 -3.12 1.69 14.80
C HIS A 46 -4.06 1.56 13.59
N ALA A 47 -3.51 1.69 12.38
CA ALA A 47 -4.27 1.81 11.14
C ALA A 47 -3.53 1.21 9.94
N PRO A 48 -4.24 0.83 8.85
CA PRO A 48 -3.61 0.42 7.60
C PRO A 48 -2.96 1.63 6.92
N GLN A 49 -1.70 1.45 6.52
CA GLN A 49 -0.92 2.41 5.76
C GLN A 49 -0.63 1.85 4.37
N TYR A 50 -0.47 2.77 3.43
CA TYR A 50 -0.09 2.49 2.05
C TYR A 50 1.17 3.27 1.70
N ALA A 51 2.18 2.59 1.18
CA ALA A 51 3.38 3.20 0.62
C ALA A 51 3.49 2.91 -0.88
N ARG A 52 3.88 3.92 -1.66
CA ARG A 52 4.22 3.76 -3.08
C ARG A 52 5.63 4.22 -3.36
N ARG A 53 6.32 3.52 -4.27
CA ARG A 53 7.67 3.88 -4.70
C ARG A 53 7.65 4.50 -6.09
N GLN A 54 7.79 5.81 -6.16
CA GLN A 54 7.84 6.53 -7.43
C GLN A 54 9.12 7.37 -7.50
N ASN A 55 9.85 7.29 -8.62
CA ASN A 55 11.10 8.03 -8.84
C ASN A 55 12.14 7.83 -7.73
N GLY A 56 12.21 6.62 -7.15
CA GLY A 56 13.15 6.29 -6.08
C GLY A 56 12.78 6.85 -4.70
N ILE A 57 11.55 7.34 -4.53
CA ILE A 57 11.08 7.89 -3.26
C ILE A 57 9.83 7.13 -2.82
N TRP A 58 9.79 6.73 -1.55
CA TRP A 58 8.59 6.20 -0.91
C TRP A 58 7.70 7.35 -0.43
N THR A 59 6.43 7.31 -0.82
CA THR A 59 5.38 8.20 -0.28
C THR A 59 4.38 7.35 0.49
N ILE A 60 4.03 7.77 1.70
CA ILE A 60 3.13 7.05 2.61
C ILE A 60 1.79 7.80 2.70
N THR A 61 0.70 7.06 2.79
CA THR A 61 -0.67 7.59 2.94
C THR A 61 -1.48 6.63 3.81
N ALA A 62 -2.25 7.17 4.75
CA ALA A 62 -3.19 6.38 5.54
C ALA A 62 -4.31 5.86 4.62
N VAL A 63 -4.61 4.57 4.73
CA VAL A 63 -5.73 3.93 4.01
C VAL A 63 -7.04 4.13 4.77
N ASP A 64 -6.94 4.13 6.10
CA ASP A 64 -8.01 4.36 7.06
C ASP A 64 -7.43 5.16 8.24
N ASP A 65 -8.29 5.85 9.00
CA ASP A 65 -7.94 6.63 10.18
C ASP A 65 -8.61 6.13 11.47
N GLN A 66 -9.34 5.01 11.41
CA GLN A 66 -9.92 4.39 12.59
C GLN A 66 -8.90 3.56 13.37
N ASP A 67 -8.83 3.83 14.69
CA ASP A 67 -8.02 3.06 15.63
C ASP A 67 -8.39 1.57 15.62
N ASP A 68 -7.36 0.73 15.78
CA ASP A 68 -7.46 -0.75 15.85
C ASP A 68 -8.00 -1.41 14.58
N THR A 69 -7.67 -0.83 13.42
CA THR A 69 -7.93 -1.41 12.10
C THR A 69 -6.63 -1.70 11.34
N GLY A 70 -6.73 -2.35 10.18
CA GLY A 70 -5.59 -2.51 9.28
C GLY A 70 -4.81 -3.81 9.42
N TRP A 71 -5.34 -4.78 10.17
CA TRP A 71 -4.68 -6.07 10.36
C TRP A 71 -4.71 -6.90 9.08
N TYR A 72 -3.61 -7.62 8.83
CA TYR A 72 -3.44 -8.53 7.69
C TYR A 72 -3.86 -7.93 6.34
N PRO A 73 -3.26 -6.80 5.93
CA PRO A 73 -3.64 -6.15 4.70
C PRO A 73 -3.27 -7.03 3.49
N ASP A 74 -4.08 -6.95 2.45
CA ASP A 74 -3.76 -7.45 1.12
C ASP A 74 -4.06 -6.37 0.07
N ILE A 75 -3.36 -6.42 -1.06
CA ILE A 75 -3.39 -5.37 -2.08
C ILE A 75 -3.33 -5.95 -3.50
N ALA A 76 -4.19 -5.40 -4.36
CA ALA A 76 -4.14 -5.58 -5.80
C ALA A 76 -4.20 -4.22 -6.51
N VAL A 77 -3.68 -4.17 -7.73
CA VAL A 77 -3.77 -2.99 -8.61
C VAL A 77 -4.46 -3.42 -9.90
N ASP A 78 -5.49 -2.70 -10.32
CA ASP A 78 -6.19 -2.98 -11.57
C ASP A 78 -5.46 -2.42 -12.81
N GLU A 79 -6.03 -2.68 -13.98
CA GLU A 79 -5.46 -2.24 -15.27
C GLU A 79 -5.41 -0.71 -15.44
N PHE A 80 -6.20 0.04 -14.67
CA PHE A 80 -6.23 1.51 -14.70
C PHE A 80 -5.38 2.13 -13.59
N GLY A 81 -4.73 1.32 -12.76
CA GLY A 81 -3.90 1.77 -11.65
C GLY A 81 -4.67 2.08 -10.36
N PHE A 82 -5.95 1.67 -10.25
CA PHE A 82 -6.67 1.75 -8.97
C PHE A 82 -6.16 0.67 -8.02
N LEU A 83 -5.97 1.08 -6.78
CA LEU A 83 -5.61 0.16 -5.71
C LEU A 83 -6.88 -0.43 -5.11
N HIS A 84 -6.81 -1.73 -4.84
CA HIS A 84 -7.81 -2.50 -4.14
C HIS A 84 -7.14 -3.05 -2.88
N ILE A 85 -7.50 -2.52 -1.72
CA ILE A 85 -6.89 -2.91 -0.44
C ILE A 85 -7.97 -3.52 0.43
N VAL A 86 -7.68 -4.71 0.98
CA VAL A 86 -8.50 -5.32 2.02
C VAL A 86 -7.71 -5.40 3.33
N TYR A 87 -8.41 -5.28 4.45
CA TYR A 87 -7.80 -5.31 5.79
C TYR A 87 -8.84 -5.69 6.83
N GLN A 88 -8.41 -6.04 8.05
CA GLN A 88 -9.30 -6.49 9.13
C GLN A 88 -9.34 -5.50 10.29
N THR A 89 -10.50 -5.40 10.95
CA THR A 89 -10.54 -4.83 12.31
C THR A 89 -9.93 -5.80 13.34
N ALA A 90 -9.31 -5.26 14.38
CA ALA A 90 -8.73 -6.06 15.45
C ALA A 90 -9.79 -6.81 16.29
N ASP A 91 -10.92 -6.14 16.54
CA ASP A 91 -11.94 -6.54 17.51
C ASP A 91 -12.85 -7.67 17.00
N ARG A 92 -13.43 -7.48 15.82
CA ARG A 92 -14.48 -8.31 15.22
C ARG A 92 -13.96 -9.15 14.06
N ARG A 93 -12.75 -8.85 13.57
CA ARG A 93 -12.17 -9.46 12.36
C ARG A 93 -13.06 -9.26 11.14
N ASP A 94 -13.78 -8.14 11.11
CA ASP A 94 -14.55 -7.74 9.93
C ASP A 94 -13.56 -7.45 8.80
N LEU A 95 -13.84 -7.92 7.59
CA LEU A 95 -13.04 -7.63 6.41
C LEU A 95 -13.54 -6.31 5.80
N LEU A 96 -12.67 -5.31 5.77
CA LEU A 96 -12.91 -4.01 5.15
C LEU A 96 -12.23 -3.97 3.79
N TYR A 97 -12.74 -3.09 2.94
CA TYR A 97 -12.27 -2.86 1.59
C TYR A 97 -12.19 -1.36 1.32
N ALA A 98 -11.03 -0.92 0.85
CA ALA A 98 -10.77 0.45 0.42
C ALA A 98 -10.26 0.47 -1.02
N THR A 99 -10.60 1.54 -1.75
CA THR A 99 -10.02 1.82 -3.06
C THR A 99 -9.37 3.19 -3.07
N LEU A 100 -8.15 3.28 -3.62
CA LEU A 100 -7.41 4.52 -3.77
C LEU A 100 -7.20 4.80 -5.24
N MET A 101 -7.44 6.06 -5.63
CA MET A 101 -7.26 6.54 -6.99
C MET A 101 -5.76 6.77 -7.28
N PRO A 102 -5.27 6.47 -8.50
CA PRO A 102 -3.96 6.94 -8.91
C PRO A 102 -3.95 8.48 -8.99
N PRO A 103 -2.78 9.16 -8.89
CA PRO A 103 -2.68 10.60 -9.07
C PRO A 103 -3.34 11.07 -10.36
N LEU A 104 -4.17 12.12 -10.28
CA LEU A 104 -5.06 12.63 -11.34
C LEU A 104 -4.38 13.14 -12.63
N HIS A 105 -3.10 12.89 -12.88
CA HIS A 105 -2.43 13.35 -14.10
C HIS A 105 -2.57 12.42 -15.33
N GLN A 106 -3.35 11.33 -15.25
CA GLN A 106 -3.54 10.42 -16.39
C GLN A 106 -4.99 10.10 -16.78
N LEU A 107 -5.98 10.69 -16.11
CA LEU A 107 -7.38 10.45 -16.44
C LEU A 107 -7.88 11.46 -17.49
N HIS A 108 -7.65 11.16 -18.78
CA HIS A 108 -8.54 11.66 -19.84
C HIS A 108 -9.87 10.91 -19.74
N LEU A 109 -10.70 11.27 -18.76
CA LEU A 109 -12.09 10.84 -18.76
C LEU A 109 -12.86 11.70 -19.77
N PRO A 110 -13.66 11.10 -20.68
CA PRO A 110 -14.59 11.87 -21.48
C PRO A 110 -15.62 12.50 -20.53
N VAL A 111 -15.73 13.82 -20.56
CA VAL A 111 -16.81 14.54 -19.90
C VAL A 111 -18.11 14.14 -20.61
N VAL A 112 -18.91 13.29 -19.97
CA VAL A 112 -20.30 13.10 -20.37
C VAL A 112 -21.07 14.28 -19.79
N ARG A 113 -21.53 15.17 -20.67
CA ARG A 113 -22.52 16.21 -20.36
C ARG A 113 -23.92 15.61 -20.42
#